data_AF-A0A0P1BGM9-F1
#
_entry.id   AF-A0A0P1BGM9-F1
#
_cell.length_a   1.000
_cell.length_b   1.000
_cell.length_c   1.000
_cell.angle_alpha   90.00
_cell.angle_beta   90.00
_cell.angle_gamma   90.00
#
_symmetry.space_group_name_H-M   'P 1'
#
loop_
_entity.id
_entity.type
_entity.pdbx_description
1 polymer ?
#
loop_
_entity_poly.entity_id
_entity_poly.type
_entity_poly.pdbx_seq_one_letter_code
_entity_poly.pdbx_strand_id
1 'polypeptide(L)'
;MPSSALPEGGASSSAGSKLYINLRKQVKYLLIGGAGVWYWQTYSHWSDCWNGGGWPGTLALLAAVQLTATVLIFSYLMLVSASGNAPDYQRWQTDALLKNIIPLLTLCLVGGYLSLALSISPAVAPAPPSDALSSRLLDAANSLGANLSTARAGAQLLLSDLTRTLGLKSSSIPAPSTSSSIASKLSTFRFRGSAFSSSDSGTDLDVSSLLKALRVPDGEALAARLGVDPTLSKTLLSNLDRAQRRAQRWKMENIRTIGWVGAFAGSASVYFLALGAVGFVGAFAGPAKRLGRRGKDRQA
;
A
#
# COMPACT_ATOMS: atom_id res chain seq x y z
N MET A 1 63.00 -32.57 -28.03
CA MET A 1 61.68 -33.21 -28.22
C MET A 1 60.63 -32.34 -27.52
N PRO A 2 59.68 -31.75 -28.25
CA PRO A 2 58.66 -30.87 -27.69
C PRO A 2 57.56 -31.70 -27.00
N SER A 3 57.40 -31.50 -25.70
CA SER A 3 56.36 -32.10 -24.88
C SER A 3 55.00 -31.51 -25.25
N SER A 4 54.15 -32.33 -25.84
CA SER A 4 52.79 -31.98 -26.27
C SER A 4 51.90 -31.92 -25.02
N ALA A 5 51.80 -30.72 -24.42
CA ALA A 5 50.88 -30.48 -23.32
C ALA A 5 49.45 -30.54 -23.84
N LEU A 6 48.72 -31.58 -23.42
CA LEU A 6 47.30 -31.76 -23.72
C LEU A 6 46.49 -30.61 -23.09
N PRO A 7 45.53 -30.03 -23.83
CA PRO A 7 44.70 -28.94 -23.32
C PRO A 7 43.78 -29.45 -22.20
N GLU A 8 43.96 -28.91 -21.00
CA GLU A 8 43.08 -29.14 -19.85
C GLU A 8 41.66 -28.63 -20.12
N GLY A 9 40.79 -29.52 -20.61
CA GLY A 9 39.37 -29.26 -20.87
C GLY A 9 38.47 -29.22 -19.63
N GLY A 10 39.01 -29.01 -18.41
CA GLY A 10 38.27 -29.20 -17.15
C GLY A 10 37.56 -27.97 -16.55
N ALA A 11 37.75 -26.76 -17.10
CA ALA A 11 37.36 -25.53 -16.40
C ALA A 11 35.87 -25.11 -16.55
N SER A 12 35.13 -25.67 -17.50
CA SER A 12 33.77 -25.21 -17.85
C SER A 12 32.68 -25.64 -16.85
N SER A 13 32.85 -26.76 -16.15
CA SER A 13 31.84 -27.28 -15.22
C SER A 13 31.68 -26.45 -13.94
N SER A 14 32.73 -25.73 -13.51
CA SER A 14 32.69 -24.97 -12.24
C SER A 14 31.98 -23.61 -12.35
N ALA A 15 31.86 -23.05 -13.56
CA ALA A 15 31.23 -21.75 -13.76
C ALA A 15 29.70 -21.83 -13.64
N GLY A 16 29.10 -22.88 -14.20
CA GLY A 16 27.65 -23.11 -14.16
C GLY A 16 27.12 -23.34 -12.73
N SER A 17 27.87 -24.09 -11.90
CA SER A 17 27.45 -24.38 -10.53
C SER A 17 27.42 -23.12 -9.64
N LYS A 18 28.39 -22.21 -9.79
CA LYS A 18 28.44 -20.95 -9.05
C LYS A 18 27.28 -20.01 -9.41
N LEU A 19 26.95 -19.91 -10.70
CA LEU A 19 25.83 -19.10 -11.16
C LEU A 19 24.49 -19.64 -10.60
N TYR A 20 24.27 -20.95 -10.67
CA TYR A 20 23.07 -21.59 -10.14
C TYR A 20 22.89 -21.34 -8.63
N ILE A 21 23.97 -21.48 -7.85
CA ILE A 21 23.93 -21.22 -6.39
C ILE A 21 23.55 -19.77 -6.09
N ASN A 22 24.08 -18.81 -6.85
CA ASN A 22 23.75 -17.39 -6.66
C ASN A 22 22.31 -17.07 -7.08
N LEU A 23 21.85 -17.62 -8.21
CA LEU A 23 20.49 -17.42 -8.70
C LEU A 23 19.46 -17.96 -7.70
N ARG A 24 19.70 -19.17 -7.16
CA ARG A 24 18.83 -19.77 -6.13
C ARG A 24 18.70 -18.89 -4.89
N LYS A 25 19.77 -18.21 -4.48
CA LYS A 25 19.74 -17.28 -3.34
C LYS A 25 18.87 -16.07 -3.64
N GLN A 26 19.00 -15.46 -4.82
CA GLN A 26 18.21 -14.28 -5.19
C GLN A 26 16.72 -14.59 -5.36
N VAL A 27 16.40 -15.73 -5.98
CA VAL A 27 15.01 -16.20 -6.12
C VAL A 27 14.34 -16.36 -4.76
N LYS A 28 15.06 -16.81 -3.73
CA LYS A 28 14.51 -16.91 -2.37
C LYS A 28 14.04 -15.54 -1.84
N TYR A 29 14.83 -14.49 -2.01
CA TYR A 29 14.45 -13.15 -1.57
C TYR A 29 13.27 -12.58 -2.37
N LEU A 30 13.25 -12.81 -3.69
CA LEU A 30 12.16 -12.40 -4.55
C LEU A 30 10.84 -13.08 -4.15
N LEU A 31 10.88 -14.40 -3.88
CA LEU A 31 9.70 -15.15 -3.45
C LEU A 31 9.22 -14.74 -2.06
N ILE A 32 10.13 -14.56 -1.10
CA ILE A 32 9.77 -14.10 0.26
C ILE A 32 9.17 -12.69 0.21
N GLY A 33 9.80 -11.79 -0.53
CA GLY A 33 9.31 -10.43 -0.71
C GLY A 33 7.96 -10.40 -1.42
N GLY A 34 7.82 -11.13 -2.53
CA GLY A 34 6.57 -11.21 -3.30
C GLY A 34 5.43 -11.83 -2.50
N ALA A 35 5.68 -12.94 -1.79
CA ALA A 35 4.71 -13.56 -0.91
C ALA A 35 4.30 -12.61 0.23
N GLY A 36 5.25 -11.86 0.80
CA GLY A 36 4.96 -10.86 1.82
C GLY A 36 4.10 -9.70 1.29
N VAL A 37 4.44 -9.14 0.13
CA VAL A 37 3.65 -8.08 -0.52
C VAL A 37 2.22 -8.54 -0.83
N TRP A 38 2.08 -9.79 -1.29
CA TRP A 38 0.77 -10.39 -1.56
C TRP A 38 -0.02 -10.66 -0.27
N TYR A 39 0.60 -11.29 0.73
CA TYR A 39 -0.03 -11.65 2.00
C TYR A 39 -0.50 -10.41 2.77
N TRP A 40 0.33 -9.37 2.81
CA TRP A 40 0.00 -8.09 3.46
C TRP A 40 -0.79 -7.16 2.54
N GLN A 41 -1.11 -7.55 1.30
CA GLN A 41 -1.84 -6.71 0.34
C GLN A 41 -1.25 -5.28 0.22
N THR A 42 0.08 -5.15 0.32
CA THR A 42 0.74 -3.84 0.46
C THR A 42 0.44 -2.92 -0.72
N TYR A 43 0.26 -3.50 -1.92
CA TYR A 43 -0.13 -2.78 -3.11
C TYR A 43 -1.49 -2.07 -2.98
N SER A 44 -2.53 -2.76 -2.50
CA SER A 44 -3.87 -2.17 -2.38
C SER A 44 -3.85 -0.99 -1.40
N HIS A 45 -3.22 -1.14 -0.24
CA HIS A 45 -3.08 -0.06 0.75
C HIS A 45 -2.24 1.12 0.25
N TRP A 46 -1.12 0.85 -0.43
CA TRP A 46 -0.28 1.91 -1.00
C TRP A 46 -0.99 2.66 -2.14
N SER A 47 -1.70 1.94 -3.03
CA SER A 47 -2.49 2.54 -4.11
C SER A 47 -3.62 3.42 -3.59
N ASP A 48 -4.22 3.04 -2.47
CA ASP A 48 -5.26 3.81 -1.81
C ASP A 48 -4.72 5.12 -1.20
N CYS A 49 -3.53 5.09 -0.62
CA CYS A 49 -2.86 6.29 -0.11
C CYS A 49 -2.42 7.21 -1.25
N TRP A 50 -1.91 6.64 -2.34
CA TRP A 50 -1.56 7.39 -3.55
C TRP A 50 -2.77 8.13 -4.14
N ASN A 51 -3.90 7.44 -4.29
CA ASN A 51 -5.12 7.99 -4.87
C ASN A 51 -5.91 8.91 -3.90
N GLY A 52 -5.66 8.81 -2.60
CA GLY A 52 -6.29 9.64 -1.57
C GLY A 52 -5.87 11.12 -1.63
N GLY A 53 -4.72 11.41 -2.23
CA GLY A 53 -4.16 12.77 -2.27
C GLY A 53 -3.72 13.27 -0.89
N GLY A 54 -3.47 14.58 -0.79
CA GLY A 54 -3.02 15.21 0.45
C GLY A 54 -1.67 14.68 0.96
N TRP A 55 -1.45 14.79 2.27
CA TRP A 55 -0.22 14.31 2.91
C TRP A 55 0.02 12.79 2.77
N PRO A 56 -1.00 11.90 2.89
CA PRO A 56 -0.84 10.48 2.61
C PRO A 56 -0.28 10.19 1.20
N GLY A 57 -0.82 10.88 0.19
CA GLY A 57 -0.36 10.76 -1.19
C GLY A 57 1.08 11.24 -1.36
N THR A 58 1.47 12.35 -0.71
CA THR A 58 2.85 12.83 -0.73
C THR A 58 3.83 11.84 -0.07
N LEU A 59 3.44 11.19 1.04
CA LEU A 59 4.25 10.14 1.65
C LEU A 59 4.41 8.91 0.73
N ALA A 60 3.31 8.49 0.08
CA ALA A 60 3.33 7.39 -0.88
C ALA A 60 4.24 7.70 -2.08
N LEU A 61 4.21 8.94 -2.58
CA LEU A 61 5.11 9.45 -3.63
C LEU A 61 6.56 9.48 -3.18
N LEU A 62 6.83 10.03 -2.00
CA LEU A 62 8.18 10.09 -1.43
C LEU A 62 8.78 8.69 -1.28
N ALA A 63 7.99 7.74 -0.77
CA ALA A 63 8.37 6.33 -0.67
C ALA A 63 8.72 5.72 -2.04
N ALA A 64 7.91 6.00 -3.06
CA ALA A 64 8.15 5.51 -4.43
C ALA A 64 9.45 6.06 -5.03
N VAL A 65 9.68 7.36 -4.87
CA VAL A 65 10.89 8.04 -5.35
C VAL A 65 12.12 7.49 -4.64
N GLN A 66 12.07 7.33 -3.31
CA GLN A 66 13.17 6.78 -2.53
C GLN A 66 13.42 5.29 -2.85
N LEU A 67 12.38 4.49 -3.04
CA LEU A 67 12.54 3.10 -3.48
C LEU A 67 13.20 3.04 -4.86
N THR A 68 12.76 3.88 -5.81
CA THR A 68 13.34 3.96 -7.16
C THR A 68 14.80 4.40 -7.12
N ALA A 69 15.11 5.44 -6.36
CA ALA A 69 16.49 5.90 -6.17
C ALA A 69 17.37 4.83 -5.53
N THR A 70 16.86 4.08 -4.54
CA THR A 70 17.56 2.93 -3.93
C THR A 70 17.90 1.87 -4.98
N VAL A 71 16.92 1.49 -5.82
CA VAL A 71 17.10 0.53 -6.91
C VAL A 71 18.13 1.01 -7.93
N LEU A 72 18.09 2.29 -8.33
CA LEU A 72 19.03 2.87 -9.28
C LEU A 72 20.45 2.93 -8.72
N ILE A 73 20.63 3.36 -7.46
CA ILE A 73 21.94 3.41 -6.82
C ILE A 73 22.52 2.00 -6.66
N PHE A 74 21.73 1.02 -6.21
CA PHE A 74 22.19 -0.36 -6.12
C PHE A 74 22.57 -0.94 -7.49
N SER A 75 21.75 -0.68 -8.52
CA SER A 75 22.04 -1.12 -9.88
C SER A 75 23.32 -0.48 -10.42
N TYR A 76 23.52 0.81 -10.14
CA TYR A 76 24.75 1.52 -10.48
C TYR A 76 25.99 0.89 -9.79
N LEU A 77 25.91 0.60 -8.49
CA LEU A 77 27.01 -0.06 -7.77
C LEU A 77 27.30 -1.46 -8.33
N MET A 78 26.28 -2.20 -8.76
CA MET A 78 26.45 -3.50 -9.41
C MET A 78 27.11 -3.38 -10.79
N LEU A 79 26.71 -2.39 -11.59
CA LEU A 79 27.33 -2.12 -12.90
C LEU A 79 28.80 -1.69 -12.77
N VAL A 80 29.11 -0.85 -11.78
CA VAL A 80 30.50 -0.47 -11.48
C VAL A 80 31.30 -1.70 -11.07
N SER A 81 30.75 -2.57 -10.23
CA SER A 81 31.41 -3.82 -9.84
C SER A 81 31.66 -4.76 -11.02
N ALA A 82 30.75 -4.80 -12.00
CA ALA A 82 30.88 -5.60 -13.21
C ALA A 82 31.97 -5.09 -14.17
N SER A 83 32.29 -3.79 -14.13
CA SER A 83 33.29 -3.16 -15.00
C SER A 83 34.75 -3.60 -14.75
N GLY A 84 35.00 -4.42 -13.72
CA GLY A 84 36.33 -4.92 -13.37
C GLY A 84 37.07 -4.05 -12.35
N ASN A 85 36.60 -2.84 -12.09
CA ASN A 85 37.05 -2.01 -10.97
C ASN A 85 36.26 -2.40 -9.70
N ALA A 86 36.66 -3.49 -9.06
CA ALA A 86 36.04 -3.92 -7.81
C ALA A 86 36.21 -2.80 -6.75
N PRO A 87 35.11 -2.16 -6.30
CA PRO A 87 35.22 -1.09 -5.31
C PRO A 87 35.81 -1.65 -4.01
N ASP A 88 36.75 -0.92 -3.41
CA ASP A 88 37.26 -1.29 -2.09
C ASP A 88 36.26 -0.87 -1.01
N TYR A 89 35.27 -1.74 -0.75
CA TYR A 89 34.25 -1.51 0.27
C TYR A 89 34.82 -1.44 1.69
N GLN A 90 36.03 -1.95 1.96
CA GLN A 90 36.65 -1.81 3.28
C GLN A 90 37.16 -0.38 3.51
N ARG A 91 37.61 0.29 2.44
CA ARG A 91 38.14 1.66 2.47
C ARG A 91 37.24 2.63 1.73
N TRP A 92 35.94 2.42 1.81
CA TRP A 92 34.93 3.23 1.11
C TRP A 92 34.98 4.72 1.45
N GLN A 93 35.52 5.09 2.61
CA GLN A 93 35.71 6.48 3.02
C GLN A 93 36.82 7.21 2.24
N THR A 94 37.78 6.47 1.69
CA THR A 94 38.90 7.03 0.91
C THR A 94 38.50 7.31 -0.53
N ASP A 95 37.57 6.54 -1.08
CA ASP A 95 37.04 6.74 -2.43
C ASP A 95 35.97 7.85 -2.41
N ALA A 96 36.21 8.92 -3.17
CA ALA A 96 35.33 10.09 -3.23
C ALA A 96 33.89 9.73 -3.69
N LEU A 97 33.76 8.70 -4.53
CA LEU A 97 32.47 8.25 -5.03
C LEU A 97 31.71 7.45 -3.96
N LEU A 98 32.34 6.43 -3.39
CA LEU A 98 31.71 5.59 -2.36
C LEU A 98 31.38 6.37 -1.10
N LYS A 99 32.22 7.35 -0.73
CA LYS A 99 32.00 8.25 0.40
C LYS A 99 30.67 8.99 0.34
N ASN A 100 30.22 9.37 -0.86
CA ASN A 100 28.96 10.08 -1.06
C ASN A 100 27.78 9.13 -1.28
N ILE A 101 28.01 8.04 -2.03
CA ILE A 101 26.93 7.12 -2.41
C ILE A 101 26.43 6.29 -1.23
N ILE A 102 27.31 5.81 -0.33
CA ILE A 102 26.89 4.91 0.77
C ILE A 102 25.97 5.63 1.77
N PRO A 103 26.28 6.85 2.27
CA PRO A 103 25.36 7.60 3.13
C PRO A 103 24.05 7.95 2.42
N LEU A 104 24.12 8.34 1.15
CA LEU A 104 22.93 8.64 0.35
C LEU A 104 22.03 7.41 0.19
N LEU A 105 22.61 6.25 -0.13
CA LEU A 105 21.90 4.98 -0.22
C LEU A 105 21.24 4.61 1.12
N THR A 106 21.97 4.80 2.22
CA THR A 106 21.47 4.52 3.58
C THR A 106 20.29 5.42 3.92
N LEU A 107 20.39 6.72 3.63
CA LEU A 107 19.31 7.69 3.82
C LEU A 107 18.08 7.33 2.99
N CYS A 108 18.31 6.93 1.73
CA CYS A 108 17.25 6.53 0.81
C CYS A 108 16.54 5.25 1.28
N LEU A 109 17.30 4.28 1.79
CA LEU A 109 16.77 3.02 2.29
C LEU A 109 15.97 3.21 3.57
N VAL A 110 16.52 3.90 4.57
CA VAL A 110 15.83 4.15 5.85
C VAL A 110 14.64 5.09 5.65
N GLY A 111 14.84 6.19 4.92
CA GLY A 111 13.78 7.15 4.63
C GLY A 111 12.64 6.52 3.82
N GLY A 112 12.97 5.73 2.80
CA GLY A 112 11.97 5.07 1.95
C GLY A 112 11.22 3.98 2.69
N TYR A 113 11.91 3.19 3.52
CA TYR A 113 11.28 2.18 4.36
C TYR A 113 10.28 2.78 5.35
N LEU A 114 10.68 3.87 6.03
CA LEU A 114 9.84 4.55 7.01
C LEU A 114 8.68 5.29 6.35
N SER A 115 8.90 5.98 5.24
CA SER A 115 7.82 6.66 4.49
C SER A 115 6.82 5.65 3.94
N LEU A 116 7.27 4.50 3.43
CA LEU A 116 6.39 3.43 2.99
C LEU A 116 5.60 2.85 4.17
N ALA A 117 6.27 2.50 5.28
CA ALA A 117 5.62 1.95 6.47
C ALA A 117 4.59 2.92 7.07
N LEU A 118 4.90 4.22 7.11
CA LEU A 118 3.96 5.26 7.55
C LEU A 118 2.80 5.40 6.57
N SER A 119 3.04 5.36 5.26
CA SER A 119 1.98 5.48 4.26
C SER A 119 0.93 4.37 4.38
N ILE A 120 1.34 3.12 4.64
CA ILE A 120 0.43 1.98 4.82
C ILE A 120 0.02 1.75 6.28
N SER A 121 0.47 2.59 7.20
CA SER A 121 0.12 2.49 8.61
C SER A 121 -1.36 2.82 8.84
N PRO A 122 -1.98 2.28 9.90
CA PRO A 122 -3.38 2.60 10.23
C PRO A 122 -3.61 4.08 10.59
N ALA A 123 -2.55 4.88 10.80
CA ALA A 123 -2.66 6.31 11.03
C ALA A 123 -2.92 7.11 9.74
N VAL A 124 -2.48 6.57 8.60
CA VAL A 124 -2.51 7.25 7.29
C VAL A 124 -3.49 6.56 6.35
N ALA A 125 -3.60 5.23 6.43
CA ALA A 125 -4.63 4.48 5.75
C ALA A 125 -5.99 4.89 6.34
N PRO A 126 -6.93 5.39 5.52
CA PRO A 126 -8.25 5.72 6.04
C PRO A 126 -8.91 4.44 6.54
N ALA A 127 -9.65 4.59 7.64
CA ALA A 127 -10.28 3.48 8.32
C ALA A 127 -11.13 2.68 7.33
N PRO A 128 -11.16 1.34 7.44
CA PRO A 128 -12.11 0.55 6.69
C PRO A 128 -13.52 1.11 6.93
N PRO A 129 -14.40 1.11 5.91
CA PRO A 129 -15.81 1.42 6.13
C PRO A 129 -16.31 0.50 7.24
N SER A 130 -16.89 1.06 8.30
CA SER A 130 -17.34 0.22 9.41
C SER A 130 -18.45 -0.72 8.90
N ASP A 131 -18.35 -2.00 9.24
CA ASP A 131 -19.41 -2.98 8.94
C ASP A 131 -20.75 -2.56 9.55
N ALA A 132 -20.69 -1.79 10.64
CA ALA A 132 -21.84 -1.16 11.26
C ALA A 132 -22.50 -0.11 10.34
N LEU A 133 -21.73 0.68 9.59
CA LEU A 133 -22.30 1.68 8.67
C LEU A 133 -22.90 1.01 7.44
N SER A 134 -22.23 0.00 6.88
CA SER A 134 -22.79 -0.74 5.74
C SER A 134 -24.06 -1.49 6.12
N SER A 135 -24.07 -2.20 7.26
CA SER A 135 -25.28 -2.86 7.79
C SER A 135 -26.37 -1.86 8.16
N ARG A 136 -26.04 -0.73 8.79
CA ARG A 136 -27.03 0.31 9.11
C ARG A 136 -27.57 1.03 7.88
N LEU A 137 -26.77 1.24 6.84
CA LEU A 137 -27.28 1.77 5.57
C LEU A 137 -28.18 0.77 4.86
N LEU A 138 -27.86 -0.52 4.93
CA LEU A 138 -28.66 -1.60 4.35
C LEU A 138 -29.97 -1.77 5.14
N ASP A 139 -29.91 -1.73 6.47
CA ASP A 139 -31.08 -1.71 7.36
C ASP A 139 -31.89 -0.43 7.21
N ALA A 140 -31.25 0.73 7.02
CA ALA A 140 -31.93 1.99 6.72
C ALA A 140 -32.64 1.92 5.36
N ALA A 141 -31.98 1.40 4.32
CA ALA A 141 -32.57 1.20 3.00
C ALA A 141 -33.77 0.24 3.05
N ASN A 142 -33.64 -0.87 3.79
CA ASN A 142 -34.73 -1.84 3.99
C ASN A 142 -35.89 -1.26 4.84
N SER A 143 -35.59 -0.48 5.87
CA SER A 143 -36.58 0.13 6.75
C SER A 143 -37.24 1.39 6.15
N LEU A 144 -36.60 2.06 5.19
CA LEU A 144 -37.19 3.14 4.40
C LEU A 144 -38.34 2.66 3.50
N GLY A 145 -38.45 1.35 3.25
CA GLY A 145 -39.65 0.74 2.67
C GLY A 145 -40.84 0.68 3.63
N ALA A 146 -40.63 0.84 4.94
CA ALA A 146 -41.66 0.59 5.96
C ALA A 146 -41.91 1.77 6.94
N ASN A 147 -40.95 2.64 7.26
CA ASN A 147 -41.16 3.82 8.14
C ASN A 147 -40.05 4.89 8.05
N LEU A 148 -40.37 6.06 7.52
CA LEU A 148 -39.47 7.21 7.32
C LEU A 148 -38.96 7.87 8.61
N SER A 149 -39.71 7.79 9.71
CA SER A 149 -39.35 8.43 10.99
C SER A 149 -38.17 7.73 11.68
N THR A 150 -38.12 6.40 11.64
CA THR A 150 -37.04 5.60 12.23
C THR A 150 -35.73 5.75 11.44
N ALA A 151 -35.83 5.83 10.10
CA ALA A 151 -34.68 6.04 9.23
C ALA A 151 -33.99 7.39 9.48
N ARG A 152 -34.76 8.44 9.82
CA ARG A 152 -34.22 9.77 10.14
C ARG A 152 -33.34 9.76 11.38
N ALA A 153 -33.70 9.01 12.42
CA ALA A 153 -32.90 8.88 13.64
C ALA A 153 -31.57 8.14 13.38
N GLY A 154 -31.60 7.09 12.55
CA GLY A 154 -30.39 6.38 12.13
C GLY A 154 -29.46 7.23 11.28
N ALA A 155 -30.01 8.01 10.33
CA ALA A 155 -29.23 8.92 9.50
C ALA A 155 -28.52 10.01 10.31
N GLN A 156 -29.15 10.54 11.36
CA GLN A 156 -28.51 11.54 12.24
C GLN A 156 -27.31 10.96 13.01
N LEU A 157 -27.39 9.71 13.48
CA LEU A 157 -26.25 9.03 14.10
C LEU A 157 -25.12 8.78 13.09
N LEU A 158 -25.45 8.36 11.87
CA LEU A 158 -24.46 8.18 10.80
C LEU A 158 -23.78 9.49 10.41
N LEU A 159 -24.52 10.60 10.37
CA LEU A 159 -23.98 11.93 10.15
C LEU A 159 -23.00 12.34 11.26
N SER A 160 -23.32 12.02 12.51
CA SER A 160 -22.43 12.33 13.64
C SER A 160 -21.12 11.52 13.60
N ASP A 161 -21.17 10.26 13.15
CA ASP A 161 -19.98 9.43 12.96
C ASP A 161 -19.18 9.82 11.71
N LEU A 162 -19.85 10.20 10.62
CA LEU A 162 -19.20 10.68 9.40
C LEU A 162 -18.51 12.03 9.62
N THR A 163 -19.13 12.96 10.32
CA THR A 163 -18.50 14.24 10.68
C THR A 163 -17.28 14.02 11.58
N ARG A 164 -17.34 13.06 12.51
CA ARG A 164 -16.21 12.68 13.36
C ARG A 164 -15.08 12.00 12.59
N THR A 165 -15.40 11.13 11.64
CA THR A 165 -14.40 10.37 10.85
C THR A 165 -13.78 11.20 9.74
N LEU A 166 -14.53 12.12 9.13
CA LEU A 166 -14.05 13.01 8.08
C LEU A 166 -13.25 14.21 8.60
N GLY A 167 -13.12 14.37 9.93
CA GLY A 167 -12.37 15.48 10.53
C GLY A 167 -12.94 16.86 10.19
N LEU A 168 -14.18 16.92 9.69
CA LEU A 168 -14.87 18.17 9.43
C LEU A 168 -15.20 18.78 10.79
N LYS A 169 -14.47 19.83 11.17
CA LYS A 169 -14.79 20.62 12.36
C LYS A 169 -16.23 21.10 12.23
N SER A 170 -17.13 20.50 13.01
CA SER A 170 -18.49 21.00 13.18
C SER A 170 -18.41 22.45 13.62
N SER A 171 -18.81 23.38 12.76
CA SER A 171 -19.24 24.69 13.23
C SER A 171 -20.35 24.44 14.24
N SER A 172 -20.25 25.05 15.42
CA SER A 172 -21.11 24.82 16.56
C SER A 172 -22.58 25.11 16.23
N ILE A 173 -23.35 24.07 15.94
CA ILE A 173 -24.82 24.17 15.87
C ILE A 173 -25.35 24.05 17.30
N PRO A 174 -26.15 25.02 17.79
CA PRO A 174 -26.68 24.99 19.15
C PRO A 174 -27.58 23.76 19.35
N ALA A 175 -27.30 23.01 20.42
CA ALA A 175 -27.97 21.76 20.73
C ALA A 175 -29.48 21.98 21.02
N PRO A 176 -30.40 21.22 20.40
CA PRO A 176 -31.79 21.22 20.80
C PRO A 176 -31.96 20.47 22.14
N SER A 177 -32.59 21.13 23.12
CA SER A 177 -32.98 20.56 24.39
C SER A 177 -34.22 19.68 24.22
N THR A 178 -34.10 18.35 24.29
CA THR A 178 -35.29 17.49 24.41
C THR A 178 -35.01 16.12 25.06
N SER A 179 -35.59 15.97 26.25
CA SER A 179 -36.24 14.80 26.89
C SER A 179 -35.73 13.35 26.66
N SER A 180 -35.35 12.74 27.78
CA SER A 180 -34.67 11.46 28.01
C SER A 180 -35.56 10.19 28.05
N SER A 181 -36.62 10.07 27.24
CA SER A 181 -37.62 8.98 27.42
C SER A 181 -37.57 7.81 26.43
N ILE A 182 -36.76 7.84 25.36
CA ILE A 182 -36.89 6.88 24.24
C ILE A 182 -35.83 5.75 24.26
N ALA A 183 -34.77 5.88 25.08
CA ALA A 183 -33.63 4.97 25.07
C ALA A 183 -33.89 3.55 25.65
N SER A 184 -35.02 3.31 26.33
CA SER A 184 -35.28 2.04 27.02
C SER A 184 -36.08 1.00 26.23
N LYS A 185 -36.61 1.33 25.05
CA LYS A 185 -37.47 0.40 24.27
C LYS A 185 -36.78 -0.31 23.10
N LEU A 186 -35.49 -0.11 22.87
CA LEU A 186 -34.81 -0.62 21.66
C LEU A 186 -33.85 -1.81 21.88
N SER A 187 -33.87 -2.47 23.05
CA SER A 187 -32.94 -3.56 23.38
C SER A 187 -33.45 -4.98 23.06
N THR A 188 -34.66 -5.15 22.52
CA THR A 188 -35.26 -6.49 22.25
C THR A 188 -35.58 -6.69 20.77
N PHE A 189 -34.64 -6.37 19.88
CA PHE A 189 -34.75 -6.76 18.47
C PHE A 189 -33.56 -7.65 18.09
N ARG A 190 -33.75 -8.96 18.30
CA ARG A 190 -32.79 -10.00 17.93
C ARG A 190 -33.06 -10.35 16.46
N PHE A 191 -32.33 -9.70 15.55
CA PHE A 191 -32.50 -9.89 14.11
C PHE A 191 -31.95 -11.26 13.70
N ARG A 192 -32.84 -12.14 13.25
CA ARG A 192 -32.53 -13.46 12.69
C ARG A 192 -32.03 -13.24 11.26
N GLY A 193 -30.71 -13.29 11.07
CA GLY A 193 -30.08 -13.13 9.76
C GLY A 193 -30.53 -14.22 8.79
N SER A 194 -31.36 -13.86 7.83
CA SER A 194 -31.60 -14.64 6.62
C SER A 194 -30.42 -14.43 5.67
N ALA A 195 -29.78 -15.53 5.29
CA ALA A 195 -28.73 -15.55 4.28
C ALA A 195 -29.36 -15.13 2.93
N PHE A 196 -29.17 -13.87 2.55
CA PHE A 196 -29.52 -13.39 1.23
C PHE A 196 -28.43 -13.86 0.26
N SER A 197 -28.77 -14.83 -0.57
CA SER A 197 -27.95 -15.28 -1.69
C SER A 197 -27.89 -14.17 -2.73
N SER A 198 -26.84 -13.36 -2.68
CA SER A 198 -26.54 -12.32 -3.65
C SER A 198 -26.25 -12.95 -5.01
N SER A 199 -27.21 -12.87 -5.91
CA SER A 199 -27.01 -13.21 -7.32
C SER A 199 -26.03 -12.23 -7.94
N ASP A 200 -24.98 -12.79 -8.49
CA ASP A 200 -23.73 -12.18 -8.94
C ASP A 200 -23.89 -11.47 -10.29
N SER A 201 -24.57 -10.33 -10.29
CA SER A 201 -24.50 -9.37 -11.39
C SER A 201 -23.91 -8.08 -10.83
N GLY A 202 -22.67 -7.77 -11.21
CA GLY A 202 -21.92 -6.60 -10.76
C GLY A 202 -22.62 -5.29 -11.07
N THR A 203 -23.63 -4.94 -10.28
CA THR A 203 -24.25 -3.62 -10.28
C THR A 203 -23.27 -2.70 -9.57
N ASP A 204 -22.50 -1.96 -10.37
CA ASP A 204 -21.87 -0.71 -9.92
C ASP A 204 -23.01 0.09 -9.25
N LEU A 205 -22.97 0.19 -7.92
CA LEU A 205 -24.02 0.86 -7.14
C LEU A 205 -23.87 2.35 -7.45
N ASP A 206 -24.54 2.80 -8.51
CA ASP A 206 -24.43 4.16 -8.97
C ASP A 206 -24.93 5.12 -7.89
N VAL A 207 -24.27 6.27 -7.72
CA VAL A 207 -24.68 7.32 -6.77
C VAL A 207 -26.14 7.73 -7.02
N SER A 208 -26.58 7.65 -8.27
CA SER A 208 -27.98 7.83 -8.66
C SER A 208 -28.93 6.85 -7.95
N SER A 209 -28.55 5.58 -7.80
CA SER A 209 -29.32 4.56 -7.09
C SER A 209 -29.38 4.84 -5.59
N LEU A 210 -28.28 5.36 -5.03
CA LEU A 210 -28.23 5.78 -3.62
C LEU A 210 -29.09 7.02 -3.35
N LEU A 211 -29.03 8.04 -4.22
CA LEU A 211 -29.89 9.22 -4.16
C LEU A 211 -31.36 8.83 -4.30
N LYS A 212 -31.68 7.93 -5.23
CA LYS A 212 -33.02 7.37 -5.42
C LYS A 212 -33.50 6.59 -4.19
N ALA A 213 -32.64 5.77 -3.59
CA ALA A 213 -32.94 5.03 -2.37
C ALA A 213 -33.19 5.97 -1.18
N LEU A 214 -32.43 7.06 -1.07
CA LEU A 214 -32.61 8.09 -0.04
C LEU A 214 -33.78 9.05 -0.33
N ARG A 215 -34.45 8.91 -1.48
CA ARG A 215 -35.48 9.83 -1.99
C ARG A 215 -35.03 11.29 -1.94
N VAL A 216 -33.78 11.52 -2.32
CA VAL A 216 -33.22 12.86 -2.46
C VAL A 216 -33.16 13.16 -3.96
N PRO A 217 -33.79 14.25 -4.43
CA PRO A 217 -33.88 14.54 -5.86
C PRO A 217 -32.49 14.80 -6.46
N ASP A 218 -31.65 15.57 -5.76
CA ASP A 218 -30.36 16.02 -6.26
C ASP A 218 -29.28 16.07 -5.17
N GLY A 219 -28.02 16.13 -5.59
CA GLY A 219 -26.87 16.30 -4.69
C GLY A 219 -26.95 17.54 -3.80
N GLU A 220 -27.59 18.61 -4.25
CA GLU A 220 -27.79 19.83 -3.47
C GLU A 220 -28.75 19.61 -2.30
N ALA A 221 -29.83 18.85 -2.52
CA ALA A 221 -30.74 18.48 -1.46
C ALA A 221 -30.07 17.55 -0.43
N LEU A 222 -29.13 16.72 -0.87
CA LEU A 222 -28.28 15.93 0.03
C LEU A 222 -27.36 16.85 0.84
N ALA A 223 -26.64 17.76 0.18
CA ALA A 223 -25.76 18.72 0.84
C ALA A 223 -26.51 19.58 1.87
N ALA A 224 -27.67 20.12 1.51
CA ALA A 224 -28.54 20.89 2.40
C ALA A 224 -29.01 20.08 3.61
N ARG A 225 -29.36 18.80 3.43
CA ARG A 225 -29.70 17.89 4.54
C ARG A 225 -28.51 17.57 5.44
N LEU A 226 -27.31 17.54 4.89
CA LEU A 226 -26.06 17.34 5.63
C LEU A 226 -25.54 18.63 6.28
N GLY A 227 -26.18 19.78 6.03
CA GLY A 227 -25.70 21.10 6.48
C GLY A 227 -24.43 21.56 5.75
N VAL A 228 -24.12 20.97 4.60
CA VAL A 228 -22.99 21.33 3.75
C VAL A 228 -23.47 22.35 2.71
N ASP A 229 -22.63 23.35 2.41
CA ASP A 229 -22.91 24.35 1.38
C ASP A 229 -23.29 23.66 0.05
N PRO A 230 -24.43 24.02 -0.58
CA PRO A 230 -24.87 23.41 -1.84
C PRO A 230 -23.85 23.55 -2.98
N THR A 231 -22.97 24.56 -2.94
CA THR A 231 -21.87 24.72 -3.92
C THR A 231 -20.85 23.57 -3.85
N LEU A 232 -20.72 22.91 -2.70
CA LEU A 232 -19.84 21.76 -2.49
C LEU A 232 -20.51 20.41 -2.79
N SER A 233 -21.77 20.41 -3.23
CA SER A 233 -22.53 19.18 -3.53
C SER A 233 -21.81 18.26 -4.52
N LYS A 234 -21.23 18.81 -5.61
CA LYS A 234 -20.46 18.04 -6.60
C LYS A 234 -19.23 17.36 -5.98
N THR A 235 -18.50 18.09 -5.14
CA THR A 235 -17.32 17.56 -4.44
C THR A 235 -17.72 16.49 -3.44
N LEU A 236 -18.83 16.69 -2.73
CA LEU A 236 -19.39 15.73 -1.79
C LEU A 236 -19.82 14.43 -2.50
N LEU A 237 -20.53 14.53 -3.62
CA LEU A 237 -20.92 13.37 -4.42
C LEU A 237 -19.72 12.63 -4.99
N SER A 238 -18.72 13.35 -5.51
CA SER A 238 -17.45 12.77 -5.99
C SER A 238 -16.70 12.02 -4.88
N ASN A 239 -16.65 12.60 -3.68
CA ASN A 239 -16.01 11.96 -2.53
C ASN A 239 -16.79 10.74 -2.04
N LEU A 240 -18.13 10.80 -2.05
CA LEU A 240 -18.97 9.65 -1.72
C LEU A 240 -18.81 8.52 -2.72
N ASP A 241 -18.82 8.82 -4.03
CA ASP A 241 -18.57 7.83 -5.08
C ASP A 241 -17.21 7.16 -4.88
N ARG A 242 -16.16 7.96 -4.67
CA ARG A 242 -14.80 7.47 -4.41
C ARG A 242 -14.75 6.59 -3.16
N ALA A 243 -15.39 7.00 -2.06
CA ALA A 243 -15.45 6.23 -0.83
C ALA A 243 -16.20 4.91 -1.01
N GLN A 244 -17.30 4.92 -1.76
CA GLN A 244 -18.11 3.75 -2.03
C GLN A 244 -17.39 2.74 -2.94
N ARG A 245 -16.79 3.19 -4.05
CA ARG A 245 -15.96 2.35 -4.92
C ARG A 245 -14.80 1.72 -4.16
N ARG A 246 -14.20 2.48 -3.23
CA ARG A 246 -13.15 1.97 -2.35
C ARG A 246 -13.70 0.89 -1.41
N ALA A 247 -14.81 1.15 -0.73
CA ALA A 247 -15.46 0.18 0.15
C ALA A 247 -15.81 -1.12 -0.59
N GLN A 248 -16.31 -1.01 -1.82
CA GLN A 248 -16.59 -2.16 -2.68
C GLN A 248 -15.34 -2.93 -3.05
N ARG A 249 -14.26 -2.25 -3.46
CA ARG A 249 -12.96 -2.90 -3.73
C ARG A 249 -12.43 -3.64 -2.51
N TRP A 250 -12.50 -3.02 -1.34
CA TRP A 250 -12.10 -3.66 -0.07
C TRP A 250 -12.91 -4.93 0.22
N LYS A 251 -14.22 -4.89 -0.06
CA LYS A 251 -15.08 -6.05 0.08
C LYS A 251 -14.78 -7.15 -0.94
N MET A 252 -14.60 -6.79 -2.22
CA MET A 252 -14.34 -7.74 -3.32
C MET A 252 -12.97 -8.41 -3.20
N GLU A 253 -11.93 -7.64 -2.86
CA GLU A 253 -10.56 -8.12 -2.69
C GLU A 253 -10.31 -8.75 -1.30
N ASN A 254 -11.32 -8.75 -0.41
CA ASN A 254 -11.20 -9.20 0.98
C ASN A 254 -10.00 -8.55 1.69
N ILE A 255 -9.91 -7.21 1.58
CA ILE A 255 -8.77 -6.47 2.08
C ILE A 255 -8.78 -6.47 3.60
N ARG A 256 -7.71 -6.96 4.21
CA ARG A 256 -7.55 -6.99 5.67
C ARG A 256 -6.99 -5.67 6.17
N THR A 257 -7.46 -5.24 7.34
CA THR A 257 -6.86 -4.10 8.04
C THR A 257 -5.44 -4.45 8.46
N ILE A 258 -4.51 -3.57 8.11
CA ILE A 258 -3.12 -3.70 8.49
C ILE A 258 -2.91 -2.96 9.81
N GLY A 259 -2.56 -3.70 10.86
CA GLY A 259 -1.98 -3.10 12.06
C GLY A 259 -0.55 -2.62 11.81
N TRP A 260 0.03 -1.86 12.74
CA TRP A 260 1.41 -1.37 12.64
C TRP A 260 2.44 -2.47 12.31
N VAL A 261 2.28 -3.66 12.89
CA VAL A 261 3.15 -4.82 12.59
C VAL A 261 3.09 -5.20 11.11
N GLY A 262 1.88 -5.28 10.54
CA GLY A 262 1.71 -5.58 9.12
C GLY A 262 2.23 -4.45 8.22
N ALA A 263 2.19 -3.20 8.68
CA ALA A 263 2.74 -2.07 7.93
C ALA A 263 4.27 -2.17 7.83
N PHE A 264 4.96 -2.43 8.94
CA PHE A 264 6.41 -2.66 8.91
C PHE A 264 6.78 -3.93 8.13
N ALA A 265 6.06 -5.03 8.33
CA ALA A 265 6.31 -6.28 7.61
C ALA A 265 6.04 -6.16 6.10
N GLY A 266 4.97 -5.46 5.71
CA GLY A 266 4.63 -5.17 4.32
C GLY A 266 5.68 -4.30 3.65
N SER A 267 6.11 -3.21 4.32
CA SER A 267 7.20 -2.36 3.85
C SER A 267 8.50 -3.16 3.67
N ALA A 268 8.89 -3.98 4.66
CA ALA A 268 10.07 -4.84 4.56
C ALA A 268 9.98 -5.81 3.37
N SER A 269 8.79 -6.35 3.10
CA SER A 269 8.53 -7.27 1.99
C SER A 269 8.74 -6.59 0.62
N VAL A 270 8.30 -5.33 0.48
CA VAL A 270 8.55 -4.53 -0.74
C VAL A 270 10.05 -4.34 -0.97
N TYR A 271 10.81 -4.04 0.09
CA TYR A 271 12.26 -3.89 -0.01
C TYR A 271 12.98 -5.21 -0.32
N PHE A 272 12.56 -6.34 0.26
CA PHE A 272 13.09 -7.65 -0.12
C PHE A 272 12.81 -7.98 -1.57
N LEU A 273 11.62 -7.67 -2.07
CA LEU A 273 11.25 -7.88 -3.47
C LEU A 273 12.12 -7.01 -4.40
N ALA A 274 12.25 -5.72 -4.10
CA ALA A 274 13.04 -4.77 -4.90
C ALA A 274 14.54 -5.13 -4.91
N LEU A 275 15.14 -5.39 -3.75
CA LEU A 275 16.55 -5.78 -3.66
C LEU A 275 16.80 -7.17 -4.27
N GLY A 276 15.85 -8.10 -4.11
CA GLY A 276 15.89 -9.40 -4.78
C GLY A 276 15.85 -9.27 -6.30
N ALA A 277 15.04 -8.36 -6.85
CA ALA A 277 14.98 -8.08 -8.28
C ALA A 277 16.30 -7.47 -8.80
N VAL A 278 16.88 -6.50 -8.08
CA VAL A 278 18.18 -5.92 -8.47
C VAL A 278 19.31 -6.95 -8.37
N GLY A 279 19.32 -7.76 -7.31
CA GLY A 279 20.28 -8.86 -7.15
C GLY A 279 20.13 -9.93 -8.24
N PHE A 280 18.90 -10.19 -8.69
CA PHE A 280 18.62 -11.08 -9.81
C PHE A 280 19.20 -10.54 -11.12
N VAL A 281 19.02 -9.24 -11.41
CA VAL A 281 19.65 -8.59 -12.57
C VAL A 281 21.18 -8.66 -12.49
N GLY A 282 21.74 -8.41 -11.31
CA GLY A 282 23.18 -8.52 -11.06
C GLY A 282 23.75 -9.92 -11.31
N ALA A 283 22.97 -10.99 -11.12
CA ALA A 283 23.40 -12.34 -11.41
C ALA A 283 23.66 -12.59 -12.91
N PHE A 284 23.05 -11.80 -13.80
CA PHE A 284 23.28 -11.87 -15.24
C PHE A 284 24.40 -10.95 -15.74
N ALA A 285 24.91 -10.04 -14.91
CA ALA A 285 25.98 -9.10 -15.30
C ALA A 285 27.35 -9.77 -15.55
N GLY A 286 27.44 -11.10 -15.40
CA GLY A 286 28.64 -11.89 -15.67
C GLY A 286 29.73 -11.75 -14.60
N PRO A 287 30.57 -12.78 -14.41
CA PRO A 287 31.70 -12.68 -13.50
C PRO A 287 32.69 -11.64 -14.03
N ALA A 288 32.92 -10.56 -13.28
CA ALA A 288 33.98 -9.62 -13.57
C ALA A 288 35.29 -10.42 -13.71
N LYS A 289 35.91 -10.36 -14.91
CA LYS A 289 37.19 -11.01 -15.16
C LYS A 289 38.16 -10.42 -14.15
N ARG A 290 38.55 -11.19 -13.14
CA ARG A 290 39.65 -10.82 -12.24
C ARG A 290 40.91 -10.73 -13.09
N LEU A 291 41.17 -9.55 -13.65
CA LEU A 291 42.42 -9.22 -14.32
C LEU A 291 43.53 -9.52 -13.31
N GLY A 292 44.28 -10.58 -13.62
CA GLY A 292 45.16 -11.24 -12.68
C GLY A 292 46.13 -10.25 -12.04
N ARG A 293 45.93 -10.00 -10.74
CA ARG A 293 46.92 -9.38 -9.85
C ARG A 293 48.04 -10.40 -9.60
N ARG A 294 48.71 -10.84 -10.67
CA ARG A 294 49.72 -11.91 -10.69
C ARG A 294 51.10 -11.35 -11.07
N GLY A 295 51.50 -10.23 -10.44
CA GLY A 295 52.68 -9.49 -10.88
C GLY A 295 53.47 -8.73 -9.83
N LYS A 296 53.31 -8.97 -8.53
CA LYS A 296 54.10 -8.21 -7.52
C LYS A 296 54.92 -9.03 -6.51
N ASP A 297 54.91 -10.36 -6.62
CA ASP A 297 55.72 -11.22 -5.72
C ASP A 297 57.03 -11.70 -6.36
N ARG A 298 57.61 -10.93 -7.30
CA ARG A 298 58.88 -11.27 -7.97
C ARG A 298 60.03 -10.29 -7.72
N GLN A 299 59.89 -9.36 -6.78
CA GLN A 299 60.97 -8.46 -6.39
C GLN A 299 60.97 -8.24 -4.87
N ALA A 300 61.50 -9.22 -4.14
CA ALA A 300 62.20 -9.05 -2.87
C ALA A 300 63.03 -10.33 -2.61
#